data_AF-A0A0M4CI76-F1
#
_entry.id   AF-A0A0M4CI76-F1
#
_cell.length_a   1.000
_cell.length_b   1.000
_cell.length_c   1.000
_cell.angle_alpha   90.00
_cell.angle_beta   90.00
_cell.angle_gamma   90.00
#
_symmetry.space_group_name_H-M   'P 1'
#
loop_
_entity.id
_entity.type
_entity.pdbx_description
1 polymer ?
#
loop_
_entity_poly.entity_id
_entity_poly.type
_entity_poly.pdbx_seq_one_letter_code
_entity_poly.pdbx_strand_id
1 'polypeptide(L)'
;MRINLTTARTLAHELCALHHSPVPNLPSSDGHYDIHSSIVTTLDTYARNLALIVGTAESMGASALHHLDEIERTEDHFAHCLEKLT
;
A
#
# COMPACT_ATOMS: atom_id res chain seq x y z
N MET A 1 1.60 7.85 24.31
CA MET A 1 2.04 6.88 23.29
C MET A 1 2.90 7.65 22.30
N ARG A 2 4.24 7.48 22.32
CA ARG A 2 5.15 8.24 21.45
C ARG A 2 5.27 7.45 20.14
N ILE A 3 4.66 7.95 19.06
CA ILE A 3 4.78 7.33 17.74
C ILE A 3 6.20 7.60 17.25
N ASN A 4 6.94 6.54 16.88
CA ASN A 4 8.26 6.70 16.30
C ASN A 4 8.11 7.05 14.81
N LEU A 5 8.13 8.35 14.50
CA LEU A 5 7.88 8.90 13.17
C LEU A 5 8.80 8.31 12.10
N THR A 6 10.06 8.03 12.42
CA THR A 6 11.00 7.39 11.48
C THR A 6 10.57 5.96 11.14
N THR A 7 10.20 5.17 12.16
CA THR A 7 9.69 3.79 11.93
C THR A 7 8.39 3.78 11.13
N ALA A 8 7.47 4.70 11.42
CA ALA A 8 6.22 4.84 10.69
C ALA A 8 6.44 5.24 9.22
N ARG A 9 7.37 6.16 8.96
CA ARG A 9 7.75 6.59 7.61
C ARG A 9 8.38 5.44 6.81
N THR A 10 9.25 4.64 7.42
CA THR A 10 9.85 3.45 6.79
C THR A 10 8.78 2.43 6.40
N LEU A 11 7.86 2.10 7.30
CA LEU A 11 6.77 1.16 7.02
C LEU A 11 5.86 1.64 5.89
N ALA A 12 5.57 2.95 5.83
CA ALA A 12 4.78 3.51 4.74
C ALA A 12 5.50 3.43 3.39
N HIS A 13 6.83 3.62 3.36
CA HIS A 13 7.62 3.42 2.14
C HIS A 13 7.67 1.94 1.72
N GLU A 14 7.79 1.03 2.69
CA GLU A 14 7.76 -0.42 2.43
C GLU A 14 6.42 -0.86 1.83
N LEU A 15 5.30 -0.31 2.30
CA LEU A 15 3.98 -0.53 1.70
C LEU A 15 3.91 -0.04 0.24
N CYS A 16 4.47 1.14 -0.04
CA CYS A 16 4.56 1.67 -1.41
C CYS A 16 5.55 0.89 -2.30
N ALA A 17 6.47 0.13 -1.72
CA ALA A 17 7.54 -0.58 -2.42
C ALA A 17 7.31 -2.10 -2.50
N LEU A 18 6.11 -2.58 -2.13
CA LEU A 18 5.71 -3.99 -2.24
C LEU A 18 5.88 -4.44 -3.70
N HIS A 19 7.01 -5.13 -3.96
CA HIS A 19 7.36 -5.58 -5.30
C HIS A 19 6.30 -6.55 -5.81
N HIS A 20 5.66 -6.15 -6.90
CA HIS A 20 4.79 -6.96 -7.75
C HIS A 20 5.56 -8.19 -8.26
N SER A 21 5.15 -9.38 -7.83
CA SER A 21 5.45 -10.59 -8.59
C SER A 21 4.63 -10.51 -9.89
N PRO A 22 5.24 -10.64 -11.08
CA PRO A 22 4.51 -10.54 -12.32
C PRO A 22 3.43 -11.62 -12.34
N VAL A 23 2.17 -11.19 -12.41
CA VAL A 23 1.04 -12.11 -12.59
C VAL A 23 1.27 -12.83 -13.92
N PRO A 24 1.37 -14.18 -13.93
CA PRO A 24 1.57 -14.89 -15.18
C PRO A 24 0.35 -14.68 -16.09
N ASN A 25 0.62 -14.23 -17.32
CA ASN A 25 -0.41 -14.15 -18.36
C ASN A 25 -0.87 -15.57 -18.69
N LEU A 26 -2.09 -15.90 -18.30
CA LEU A 26 -2.69 -17.20 -18.59
C LEU A 26 -3.19 -17.23 -20.03
N PRO A 27 -2.82 -18.25 -20.82
CA PRO A 27 -3.33 -18.40 -22.18
C PRO A 27 -4.84 -18.61 -22.16
N SER A 28 -5.53 -18.00 -23.13
CA SER A 28 -6.95 -18.21 -23.37
C SER A 28 -7.18 -19.69 -23.74
N SER A 29 -7.92 -20.42 -22.91
CA SER A 29 -8.14 -21.85 -23.11
C SER A 29 -9.12 -22.10 -24.27
N ASP A 30 -8.60 -22.51 -25.43
CA ASP A 30 -9.40 -23.04 -26.56
C ASP A 30 -9.88 -24.50 -26.30
N GLY A 31 -9.58 -25.08 -25.13
CA GLY A 31 -9.91 -26.47 -24.78
C GLY A 31 -11.12 -26.62 -23.86
N HIS A 32 -12.12 -27.39 -24.30
CA HIS A 32 -13.35 -27.78 -23.59
C HIS A 32 -13.10 -28.76 -22.42
N TYR A 33 -12.44 -28.31 -21.36
CA TYR A 33 -12.35 -29.06 -20.11
C TYR A 33 -12.73 -28.15 -18.94
N ASP A 34 -13.82 -28.50 -18.28
CA ASP A 34 -14.49 -27.70 -17.24
C ASP A 34 -13.57 -27.37 -16.04
N ILE A 35 -12.60 -28.25 -15.78
CA ILE A 35 -11.59 -28.05 -14.73
C ILE A 35 -10.59 -26.96 -15.15
N HIS A 36 -10.18 -26.91 -16.41
CA HIS A 36 -9.24 -25.92 -16.91
C HIS A 36 -9.86 -24.52 -16.94
N SER A 37 -11.13 -24.39 -17.37
CA SER A 37 -11.86 -23.11 -17.30
C SER A 37 -12.07 -22.64 -15.85
N SER A 38 -12.38 -23.56 -14.92
CA SER A 38 -12.51 -23.26 -13.50
C SER A 38 -11.20 -22.76 -12.87
N ILE A 39 -10.07 -23.43 -13.17
CA ILE A 39 -8.74 -23.01 -12.70
C ILE A 39 -8.36 -21.64 -13.28
N VAL A 40 -8.57 -21.41 -14.57
CA VAL A 40 -8.28 -20.11 -15.21
C VAL A 40 -9.10 -18.98 -14.57
N THR A 41 -10.40 -19.20 -14.37
CA THR A 41 -11.29 -18.22 -13.72
C THR A 41 -10.87 -17.92 -12.29
N THR A 42 -10.45 -18.95 -11.56
CA THR A 42 -9.98 -18.81 -10.17
C THR A 42 -8.68 -18.01 -10.12
N LEU A 43 -7.71 -18.33 -10.98
CA LEU A 43 -6.44 -17.60 -11.04
C LEU A 43 -6.62 -16.15 -11.48
N ASP A 44 -7.48 -15.89 -12.45
CA ASP A 44 -7.85 -14.55 -12.91
C ASP A 44 -8.52 -13.72 -11.79
N THR A 45 -9.36 -14.36 -10.98
CA THR A 45 -9.95 -13.73 -9.79
C THR A 45 -8.89 -13.44 -8.72
N TYR A 46 -7.96 -14.36 -8.46
CA TYR A 46 -6.84 -14.10 -7.56
C TYR A 46 -5.95 -12.96 -8.06
N ALA A 47 -5.66 -12.90 -9.35
CA ALA A 47 -4.88 -11.82 -9.96
C ALA A 47 -5.53 -10.44 -9.73
N ARG A 48 -6.84 -10.33 -9.98
CA ARG A 48 -7.60 -9.10 -9.68
C ARG A 48 -7.55 -8.74 -8.20
N ASN A 49 -7.76 -9.71 -7.31
CA ASN A 49 -7.74 -9.46 -5.88
C ASN A 49 -6.35 -8.99 -5.41
N LEU A 50 -5.27 -9.57 -5.94
CA LEU A 50 -3.91 -9.12 -5.67
C LEU A 50 -3.69 -7.68 -6.13
N ALA A 51 -4.14 -7.32 -7.34
CA ALA A 51 -4.04 -5.95 -7.84
C ALA A 51 -4.80 -4.95 -6.94
N LEU A 52 -6.00 -5.30 -6.45
CA LEU A 52 -6.76 -4.46 -5.52
C LEU A 52 -6.07 -4.30 -4.17
N ILE A 53 -5.49 -5.38 -3.63
CA ILE A 53 -4.74 -5.34 -2.37
C ILE A 53 -3.51 -4.43 -2.50
N VAL A 54 -2.78 -4.53 -3.62
CA VAL A 54 -1.63 -3.67 -3.90
C VAL A 54 -2.05 -2.21 -3.97
N GLY A 55 -3.08 -1.87 -4.75
CA GLY A 55 -3.57 -0.49 -4.83
C GLY A 55 -4.06 0.05 -3.49
N THR A 56 -4.65 -0.81 -2.65
CA THR A 56 -5.05 -0.44 -1.28
C THR A 56 -3.83 -0.17 -0.40
N ALA A 57 -2.80 -1.02 -0.46
CA ALA A 57 -1.57 -0.85 0.30
C ALA A 57 -0.82 0.43 -0.09
N GLU A 58 -0.71 0.73 -1.39
CA GLU A 58 -0.14 1.97 -1.90
C GLU A 58 -0.92 3.19 -1.42
N SER A 59 -2.26 3.16 -1.52
CA SER A 59 -3.11 4.26 -1.03
C SER A 59 -2.97 4.47 0.47
N MET A 60 -2.86 3.39 1.25
CA MET A 60 -2.63 3.47 2.70
C MET A 60 -1.24 4.04 3.00
N GLY A 61 -0.21 3.61 2.28
CA GLY A 61 1.15 4.15 2.40
C GLY A 61 1.20 5.66 2.09
N ALA A 62 0.59 6.09 0.99
CA ALA A 62 0.50 7.49 0.61
C ALA A 62 -0.22 8.35 1.67
N SER A 63 -1.37 7.85 2.17
CA SER A 63 -2.13 8.53 3.23
C SER A 63 -1.35 8.62 4.54
N ALA A 64 -0.66 7.53 4.93
CA ALA A 64 0.19 7.53 6.12
C ALA A 64 1.33 8.54 6.01
N LEU A 65 1.99 8.65 4.84
CA LEU A 65 3.03 9.65 4.61
C LEU A 65 2.50 11.08 4.72
N HIS A 66 1.31 11.33 4.17
CA HIS A 66 0.67 12.63 4.26
C HIS A 66 0.40 13.03 5.72
N HIS A 67 -0.19 12.13 6.51
CA HIS A 67 -0.46 12.41 7.92
C HIS A 67 0.81 12.56 8.77
N LEU A 68 1.88 11.82 8.46
CA LEU A 68 3.16 12.01 9.14
C LEU A 68 3.76 13.40 8.86
N ASP A 69 3.63 13.91 7.63
CA ASP A 69 4.06 15.27 7.26
C ASP A 69 3.20 16.34 7.95
N GLU A 70 1.89 16.13 8.09
CA GLU A 70 1.01 17.01 8.87
C GLU A 70 1.39 17.05 10.35
N ILE A 71 1.71 15.89 10.95
CA ILE A 71 2.15 15.81 12.35
C ILE A 71 3.47 16.57 12.53
N GLU A 72 4.45 16.35 11.66
CA GLU A 72 5.76 17.02 11.73
C GLU A 72 5.61 18.55 11.64
N ARG A 73 4.80 19.05 10.68
CA ARG A 73 4.49 20.48 10.59
C ARG A 73 3.80 21.03 11.83
N THR A 74 2.91 20.24 12.44
CA THR A 74 2.18 20.64 13.64
C THR A 74 3.13 20.70 14.84
N GLU A 75 4.04 19.74 14.97
CA GLU A 75 5.08 19.74 16.01
C GLU A 75 6.01 20.95 15.86
N ASP A 76 6.49 21.26 14.65
CA ASP A 76 7.29 22.45 14.38
C ASP A 76 6.56 23.74 14.73
N HIS A 77 5.27 23.83 14.39
CA HIS A 77 4.44 24.99 14.73
C HIS A 77 4.28 25.17 16.24
N PHE A 78 4.08 24.08 16.98
CA PHE A 78 4.00 24.14 18.44
C PHE A 78 5.34 24.53 19.07
N ALA A 79 6.46 23.98 18.59
CA ALA A 79 7.79 24.35 19.05
C ALA A 79 8.04 25.85 18.85
N HIS A 80 7.73 26.39 17.67
CA HIS A 80 7.85 27.82 17.38
C HIS A 80 6.96 28.71 18.26
N CYS A 81 5.71 28.29 18.53
CA CYS A 81 4.82 29.02 19.43
C CYS A 81 5.34 29.02 20.87
N LEU A 82 5.92 27.90 21.32
CA LEU A 82 6.52 27.80 22.65
C LEU A 82 7.75 28.70 22.78
N GLU A 83 8.63 28.73 21.78
CA GLU A 83 9.80 29.64 21.77
C GLU A 83 9.42 31.11 21.86
N LYS A 84 8.26 31.51 21.31
CA LYS A 84 7.77 32.89 21.41
C LYS A 84 7.20 33.25 22.78
N LEU A 85 6.83 32.25 23.58
CA LEU A 85 6.21 32.43 24.90
C LEU A 85 7.23 32.36 26.05
N THR A 86 8.43 31.83 25.80
CA THR A 86 9.55 31.75 26.74
C THR A 86 10.55 32.88 26.53
#